data_AF-A0A849V8X6-F1
#
_entry.id   AF-A0A849V8X6-F1
#
_cell.length_a   1.000
_cell.length_b   1.000
_cell.length_c   1.000
_cell.angle_alpha   90.00
_cell.angle_beta   90.00
_cell.angle_gamma   90.00
#
_symmetry.space_group_name_H-M   'P 1'
#
loop_
_entity.id
_entity.type
_entity.pdbx_description
1 polymer ?
#
loop_
_entity_poly.entity_id
_entity_poly.type
_entity_poly.pdbx_seq_one_letter_code
_entity_poly.pdbx_strand_id
1 'polypeptide(L)'
;MTEKKNMVIKVKYPTPGKMTDKPVSPTGVTTEWNFKRIALSLGSMLLLMMMSFFYFSDDNGDKQKIPPAQQTVVEQTQQQPLAQIDSPPDKDIIAIEKSSTSSKKPVAANAKSVIRTQITSDIKNNEPVNNIHLPLKIGKEETVWLYYFVELTGMKGQAVYHEWWLNGELVSRKKVNISDDPWRTSSKQIITYTTNNDWIVRLVDESRNKLSEKSFNLELK
;
A
#
# COMPACT_ATOMS: atom_id res chain seq x y z
N MET A 1 53.06 31.18 6.01
CA MET A 1 52.82 31.37 4.57
C MET A 1 51.54 30.64 4.23
N THR A 2 50.47 31.35 3.88
CA THR A 2 49.20 30.73 3.50
C THR A 2 48.66 31.52 2.31
N GLU A 3 48.81 30.95 1.12
CA GLU A 3 48.45 31.59 -0.13
C GLU A 3 46.95 31.42 -0.38
N LYS A 4 46.22 32.53 -0.51
CA LYS A 4 44.77 32.55 -0.79
C LYS A 4 44.57 32.50 -2.30
N LYS A 5 44.09 31.37 -2.81
CA LYS A 5 43.81 31.16 -4.23
C LYS A 5 42.42 31.69 -4.59
N ASN A 6 42.36 32.80 -5.32
CA ASN A 6 41.12 33.37 -5.82
C ASN A 6 40.77 32.73 -7.18
N MET A 7 39.60 32.09 -7.29
CA MET A 7 39.08 31.61 -8.59
C MET A 7 38.30 32.72 -9.29
N VAL A 8 38.72 33.05 -10.50
CA VAL A 8 38.01 33.98 -11.39
C VAL A 8 37.25 33.16 -12.43
N ILE A 9 35.93 33.15 -12.35
CA ILE A 9 35.07 32.52 -13.35
C ILE A 9 34.76 33.56 -14.43
N LYS A 10 35.32 33.39 -15.62
CA LYS A 10 34.96 34.19 -16.81
C LYS A 10 33.83 33.49 -17.55
N VAL A 11 32.60 33.97 -17.35
CA VAL A 11 31.44 33.52 -18.10
C VAL A 11 31.39 34.28 -19.42
N LYS A 12 31.36 33.55 -20.54
CA LYS A 12 31.27 34.12 -21.88
C LYS A 12 29.79 34.30 -22.22
N TYR A 13 29.28 35.53 -22.11
CA TYR A 13 27.90 35.82 -22.51
C TYR A 13 27.79 35.94 -24.03
N PRO A 14 26.82 35.28 -24.68
CA PRO A 14 26.52 35.55 -26.08
C PRO A 14 25.94 36.96 -26.22
N THR A 15 26.50 37.72 -27.15
CA THR A 15 26.09 39.10 -27.49
C THR A 15 24.63 39.15 -27.93
N PRO A 16 23.78 40.02 -27.35
CA PRO A 16 22.39 40.13 -27.76
C PRO A 16 22.33 40.94 -29.07
N GLY A 17 22.07 40.28 -30.20
CA GLY A 17 21.94 41.01 -31.46
C GLY A 17 22.11 40.24 -32.77
N LYS A 18 22.00 38.91 -32.79
CA LYS A 18 21.86 38.17 -34.06
C LYS A 18 20.73 37.17 -33.98
N MET A 19 19.60 37.56 -34.57
CA MET A 19 18.56 36.63 -35.01
C MET A 19 19.17 35.75 -36.11
N THR A 20 19.31 34.46 -35.83
CA THR A 20 19.51 33.44 -36.84
C THR A 20 18.46 32.38 -36.62
N ASP A 21 17.43 32.37 -37.46
CA ASP A 21 16.47 31.28 -37.58
C ASP A 21 17.22 29.98 -37.90
N LYS A 22 17.33 29.11 -36.91
CA LYS A 22 17.59 27.69 -37.10
C LYS A 22 16.75 26.91 -36.08
N PRO A 23 15.92 25.95 -36.52
CA PRO A 23 15.13 25.14 -35.61
C PRO A 23 16.07 24.26 -34.76
N VAL A 24 15.96 24.41 -33.44
CA VAL A 24 16.62 23.54 -32.46
C VAL A 24 15.83 22.23 -32.41
N SER A 25 16.43 21.14 -32.90
CA SER A 25 15.88 19.79 -32.75
C SER A 25 15.98 19.35 -31.27
N PRO A 26 14.90 18.83 -30.66
CA PRO A 26 14.96 18.25 -29.33
C PRO A 26 15.67 16.89 -29.37
N THR A 27 16.48 16.63 -28.34
CA THR A 27 17.18 15.36 -28.09
C THR A 27 16.16 14.22 -27.98
N GLY A 28 15.96 13.49 -29.07
CA GLY A 28 15.18 12.26 -29.09
C GLY A 28 15.97 11.14 -28.46
N VAL A 29 15.42 10.50 -27.42
CA VAL A 29 15.84 9.15 -27.04
C VAL A 29 15.52 8.22 -28.20
N THR A 30 16.54 7.80 -28.94
CA THR A 30 16.40 6.80 -29.99
C THR A 30 16.22 5.44 -29.34
N THR A 31 14.97 5.01 -29.16
CA THR A 31 14.69 3.59 -28.97
C THR A 31 14.76 2.92 -30.35
N GLU A 32 15.92 2.37 -30.70
CA GLU A 32 16.01 1.51 -31.89
C GLU A 32 15.20 0.22 -31.63
N TRP A 33 14.04 0.11 -32.27
CA TRP A 33 13.22 -1.09 -32.25
C TRP A 33 13.90 -2.20 -33.06
N ASN A 34 14.65 -3.09 -32.40
CA ASN A 34 15.21 -4.27 -33.07
C ASN A 34 14.14 -5.36 -33.21
N PHE A 35 13.22 -5.15 -34.15
CA PHE A 35 12.06 -6.00 -34.37
C PHE A 35 12.43 -7.47 -34.66
N LYS A 36 13.58 -7.69 -35.32
CA LYS A 36 14.10 -9.04 -35.59
C LYS A 36 14.39 -9.81 -34.30
N ARG A 37 14.94 -9.15 -33.27
CA ARG A 37 15.20 -9.79 -31.97
C ARG A 37 13.92 -10.02 -31.16
N ILE A 38 12.97 -9.07 -31.22
CA ILE A 38 11.68 -9.18 -30.53
C ILE A 38 10.84 -10.32 -31.11
N ALA A 39 10.79 -10.45 -32.44
CA ALA A 39 10.10 -11.55 -33.10
C ALA A 39 10.73 -12.92 -32.76
N LEU A 40 12.06 -12.98 -32.70
CA LEU A 40 12.79 -14.22 -32.37
C LEU A 40 12.57 -14.64 -30.90
N SER A 41 12.48 -13.69 -29.96
CA SER A 41 12.14 -14.00 -28.56
C SER A 41 10.68 -14.45 -28.40
N LEU A 42 9.73 -13.81 -29.08
CA LEU A 42 8.32 -14.19 -29.00
C LEU A 42 8.07 -15.57 -29.60
N GLY A 43 8.71 -15.90 -30.72
CA GLY A 43 8.64 -17.23 -31.33
C GLY A 43 9.23 -18.33 -30.44
N SER A 44 10.40 -18.07 -29.83
CA SER A 44 11.03 -19.02 -28.90
C SER A 44 10.17 -19.25 -27.65
N MET A 45 9.55 -18.19 -27.12
CA MET A 45 8.67 -18.30 -25.94
C MET A 45 7.37 -19.06 -26.25
N LEU A 46 6.77 -18.82 -27.41
CA LEU A 46 5.60 -19.59 -27.89
C LEU A 46 5.95 -21.07 -28.09
N LEU A 47 7.14 -21.35 -28.66
CA LEU A 47 7.59 -22.73 -28.88
C LEU A 47 7.83 -23.46 -27.56
N LEU A 48 8.43 -22.81 -26.55
CA LEU A 48 8.55 -23.37 -25.20
C LEU A 48 7.20 -23.59 -24.54
N MET A 49 6.24 -22.67 -24.71
CA MET A 49 4.89 -22.83 -24.16
C MET A 49 4.14 -24.00 -24.82
N MET A 50 4.28 -24.14 -26.14
CA MET A 50 3.67 -25.24 -26.89
C MET A 50 4.33 -26.58 -26.56
N MET A 51 5.65 -26.61 -26.43
CA MET A 51 6.43 -27.77 -26.00
C MET A 51 5.99 -28.22 -24.61
N SER A 52 5.88 -27.29 -23.65
CA SER A 52 5.34 -27.57 -22.32
C SER A 52 3.89 -28.08 -22.36
N PHE A 53 3.04 -27.53 -23.23
CA PHE A 53 1.68 -28.03 -23.41
C PHE A 53 1.66 -29.47 -23.93
N PHE A 54 2.52 -29.83 -24.89
CA PHE A 54 2.64 -31.22 -25.37
C PHE A 54 3.23 -32.16 -24.32
N TYR A 55 4.21 -31.72 -23.52
CA TYR A 55 4.76 -32.53 -22.44
C TYR A 55 3.81 -32.67 -21.24
N PHE A 56 2.88 -31.73 -21.05
CA PHE A 56 1.96 -31.72 -19.90
C PHE A 56 0.53 -32.17 -20.25
N SER A 57 0.20 -32.35 -21.53
CA SER A 57 -1.14 -32.81 -21.97
C SER A 57 -1.30 -34.34 -22.03
N ASP A 58 -0.33 -35.10 -21.52
CA ASP A 58 -0.38 -36.58 -21.50
C ASP A 58 -0.64 -37.15 -20.08
N ASP A 59 -1.37 -36.42 -19.23
CA ASP A 59 -1.92 -36.95 -17.98
C ASP A 59 -3.44 -36.81 -17.96
N ASN A 60 -4.10 -37.59 -18.82
CA ASN A 60 -5.51 -37.93 -18.66
C ASN A 60 -5.59 -39.30 -17.97
N GLY A 61 -5.35 -39.31 -16.65
CA GLY A 61 -5.42 -40.49 -15.79
C GLY A 61 -6.38 -40.29 -14.62
N ASP A 62 -7.53 -40.96 -14.70
CA ASP A 62 -8.41 -41.40 -13.62
C ASP A 62 -9.32 -40.40 -12.87
N LYS A 63 -10.55 -40.36 -13.39
CA LYS A 63 -11.79 -40.12 -12.64
C LYS A 63 -11.99 -41.23 -11.61
N GLN A 64 -11.84 -40.93 -10.31
CA GLN A 64 -12.44 -41.77 -9.27
C GLN A 64 -13.94 -41.44 -9.11
N LYS A 65 -14.76 -42.42 -9.48
CA LYS A 65 -16.19 -42.53 -9.20
C LYS A 65 -16.40 -42.79 -7.71
N ILE A 66 -17.31 -42.04 -7.08
CA ILE A 66 -17.86 -42.36 -5.75
C ILE A 66 -19.24 -43.02 -5.98
N PRO A 67 -19.46 -44.28 -5.55
CA PRO A 67 -20.79 -44.89 -5.51
C PRO A 67 -21.61 -44.44 -4.28
N PRO A 68 -22.95 -44.36 -4.38
CA PRO A 68 -23.85 -43.97 -3.30
C PRO A 68 -24.47 -45.17 -2.56
N ALA A 69 -24.80 -44.98 -1.27
CA ALA A 69 -25.76 -45.72 -0.41
C ALA A 69 -25.22 -45.71 1.05
N GLN A 70 -25.96 -45.49 2.13
CA GLN A 70 -27.40 -45.58 2.37
C GLN A 70 -27.75 -44.79 3.65
N GLN A 71 -28.97 -44.26 3.64
CA GLN A 71 -29.70 -43.73 4.76
C GLN A 71 -30.09 -44.87 5.71
N THR A 72 -29.96 -44.65 7.01
CA THR A 72 -30.77 -45.34 8.02
C THR A 72 -31.65 -44.28 8.67
N VAL A 73 -32.91 -44.27 8.25
CA VAL A 73 -34.02 -43.64 8.96
C VAL A 73 -34.36 -44.55 10.12
N VAL A 74 -34.35 -44.04 11.35
CA VAL A 74 -35.34 -44.45 12.33
C VAL A 74 -35.84 -43.19 13.03
N GLU A 75 -37.14 -43.03 12.91
CA GLU A 75 -37.96 -41.91 13.36
C GLU A 75 -38.54 -42.22 14.75
N GLN A 76 -38.77 -41.15 15.52
CA GLN A 76 -39.89 -40.88 16.43
C GLN A 76 -39.48 -40.48 17.86
N THR A 77 -40.12 -39.57 18.61
CA THR A 77 -40.99 -38.38 18.41
C THR A 77 -41.20 -37.83 19.84
N GLN A 78 -41.22 -36.50 20.05
CA GLN A 78 -42.08 -35.72 20.99
C GLN A 78 -41.36 -34.41 21.38
N GLN A 79 -41.69 -33.29 20.75
CA GLN A 79 -42.76 -32.32 21.09
C GLN A 79 -42.42 -31.41 22.30
N GLN A 80 -42.07 -30.17 21.96
CA GLN A 80 -42.12 -28.93 22.76
C GLN A 80 -43.58 -28.59 23.14
N PRO A 81 -43.85 -27.79 24.21
CA PRO A 81 -43.78 -26.32 24.07
C PRO A 81 -43.49 -25.46 25.32
N LEU A 82 -43.07 -24.23 25.00
CA LEU A 82 -43.04 -22.92 25.69
C LEU A 82 -43.55 -22.78 27.14
N ALA A 83 -42.75 -22.08 27.96
CA ALA A 83 -43.22 -21.00 28.83
C ALA A 83 -42.10 -19.96 29.06
N GLN A 84 -42.51 -18.70 29.19
CA GLN A 84 -41.75 -17.45 29.07
C GLN A 84 -41.85 -16.68 30.41
N ILE A 85 -40.97 -15.68 30.57
CA ILE A 85 -41.05 -14.52 31.48
C ILE A 85 -40.57 -14.77 32.93
N ASP A 86 -39.40 -14.23 33.31
CA ASP A 86 -39.37 -13.01 34.15
C ASP A 86 -37.97 -12.35 34.22
N SER A 87 -37.98 -11.02 34.15
CA SER A 87 -37.00 -10.04 34.65
C SER A 87 -37.83 -9.03 35.45
N PRO A 88 -37.34 -8.15 36.36
CA PRO A 88 -35.97 -7.61 36.54
C PRO A 88 -35.67 -7.35 38.06
N PRO A 89 -35.12 -6.19 38.53
CA PRO A 89 -33.74 -5.68 38.53
C PRO A 89 -33.17 -5.38 39.95
N ASP A 90 -31.84 -5.20 40.10
CA ASP A 90 -31.19 -4.12 40.89
C ASP A 90 -29.66 -4.32 40.82
N LYS A 91 -28.92 -3.37 40.23
CA LYS A 91 -28.24 -2.19 40.83
C LYS A 91 -26.95 -2.47 41.60
N ASP A 92 -25.93 -1.74 41.12
CA ASP A 92 -24.75 -1.22 41.78
C ASP A 92 -23.73 -2.21 42.35
N ILE A 93 -22.52 -2.23 41.75
CA ILE A 93 -21.27 -1.87 42.44
C ILE A 93 -20.21 -1.44 41.40
N ILE A 94 -19.70 -0.25 41.68
CA ILE A 94 -18.58 0.48 41.10
C ILE A 94 -17.27 -0.15 41.59
N ALA A 95 -16.29 -0.42 40.70
CA ALA A 95 -14.85 -0.22 40.99
C ALA A 95 -13.94 -0.66 39.82
N ILE A 96 -13.43 0.34 39.09
CA ILE A 96 -12.03 0.54 38.69
C ILE A 96 -11.17 -0.74 38.56
N GLU A 97 -10.96 -1.19 37.32
CA GLU A 97 -9.63 -1.68 36.92
C GLU A 97 -9.12 -0.91 35.72
N LYS A 98 -8.14 -0.08 36.04
CA LYS A 98 -7.29 0.72 35.18
C LYS A 98 -6.37 -0.23 34.41
N SER A 99 -6.87 -0.90 33.37
CA SER A 99 -6.03 -1.70 32.48
C SER A 99 -5.35 -0.79 31.46
N SER A 100 -4.29 -0.12 31.91
CA SER A 100 -3.26 0.45 31.07
C SER A 100 -2.47 -0.68 30.40
N THR A 101 -2.90 -1.12 29.22
CA THR A 101 -2.04 -1.88 28.30
C THR A 101 -1.36 -0.91 27.34
N SER A 102 -0.13 -0.58 27.72
CA SER A 102 0.88 0.09 26.92
C SER A 102 1.09 -0.65 25.59
N SER A 103 0.42 -0.20 24.52
CA SER A 103 0.83 -0.49 23.15
C SER A 103 1.79 0.62 22.71
N LYS A 104 3.09 0.28 22.66
CA LYS A 104 4.21 1.07 22.16
C LYS A 104 3.81 2.21 21.21
N LYS A 105 3.92 3.44 21.70
CA LYS A 105 3.98 4.67 20.90
C LYS A 105 5.16 4.55 19.92
N PRO A 106 4.96 4.65 18.59
CA PRO A 106 6.08 4.70 17.66
C PRO A 106 6.88 5.98 17.89
N VAL A 107 8.19 5.80 17.83
CA VAL A 107 9.30 6.73 17.94
C VAL A 107 8.98 8.11 17.36
N ALA A 108 9.32 9.15 18.15
CA ALA A 108 9.10 10.55 17.83
C ALA A 108 9.71 10.94 16.47
N ALA A 109 8.83 10.99 15.46
CA ALA A 109 9.01 11.79 14.29
C ALA A 109 8.96 13.28 14.65
N ASN A 110 9.37 14.16 13.76
CA ASN A 110 9.23 15.61 13.91
C ASN A 110 7.72 15.98 13.90
N ALA A 111 7.03 15.67 15.00
CA ALA A 111 5.58 15.59 15.11
C ALA A 111 4.90 16.96 15.06
N LYS A 112 5.68 18.04 15.06
CA LYS A 112 5.16 19.41 15.10
C LYS A 112 4.38 19.78 13.84
N SER A 113 4.65 19.13 12.71
CA SER A 113 4.02 19.43 11.42
C SER A 113 2.92 18.45 11.00
N VAL A 114 2.74 17.33 11.72
CA VAL A 114 1.73 16.32 11.41
C VAL A 114 0.61 16.42 12.44
N ILE A 115 -0.57 16.89 12.02
CA ILE A 115 -1.74 17.04 12.90
C ILE A 115 -2.31 15.66 13.24
N ARG A 116 -2.58 14.83 12.22
CA ARG A 116 -3.10 13.46 12.42
C ARG A 116 -2.82 12.57 11.22
N THR A 117 -2.83 11.27 11.48
CA THR A 117 -2.70 10.24 10.45
C THR A 117 -3.63 9.05 10.71
N GLN A 118 -4.15 8.46 9.64
CA GLN A 118 -5.13 7.37 9.74
C GLN A 118 -4.99 6.39 8.57
N ILE A 119 -5.19 5.10 8.86
CA ILE A 119 -5.40 4.09 7.83
C ILE A 119 -6.91 3.87 7.72
N THR A 120 -7.43 3.95 6.50
CA THR A 120 -8.86 3.91 6.21
C THR A 120 -9.11 3.09 4.94
N SER A 121 -10.33 2.58 4.79
CA SER A 121 -10.74 1.83 3.61
C SER A 121 -11.02 2.73 2.42
N ASP A 122 -11.33 4.02 2.65
CA ASP A 122 -11.61 4.97 1.57
C ASP A 122 -11.45 6.43 2.01
N ILE A 123 -11.39 7.34 1.03
CA ILE A 123 -11.35 8.79 1.25
C ILE A 123 -12.56 9.43 0.58
N LYS A 124 -13.39 10.13 1.36
CA LYS A 124 -14.55 10.86 0.85
C LYS A 124 -14.49 12.31 1.30
N ASN A 125 -14.69 13.23 0.36
CA ASN A 125 -14.64 14.68 0.63
C ASN A 125 -13.34 15.11 1.34
N ASN A 126 -12.21 14.53 0.94
CA ASN A 126 -10.88 14.73 1.54
C ASN A 126 -10.75 14.33 3.03
N GLU A 127 -11.65 13.48 3.51
CA GLU A 127 -11.60 12.91 4.86
C GLU A 127 -11.62 11.38 4.83
N PRO A 128 -10.95 10.71 5.79
CA PRO A 128 -11.03 9.26 5.95
C PRO A 128 -12.44 8.83 6.37
N VAL A 129 -12.96 7.77 5.76
CA VAL A 129 -14.34 7.31 6.05
C VAL A 129 -14.44 6.48 7.33
N ASN A 130 -13.34 5.87 7.76
CA ASN A 130 -13.28 5.01 8.95
C ASN A 130 -11.85 4.90 9.50
N ASN A 131 -11.74 4.28 10.67
CA ASN A 131 -10.46 3.82 11.20
C ASN A 131 -10.40 2.30 11.08
N ILE A 132 -9.46 1.77 10.31
CA ILE A 132 -9.31 0.32 10.18
C ILE A 132 -8.70 -0.26 11.46
N HIS A 133 -9.32 -1.31 11.97
CA HIS A 133 -8.74 -2.13 13.03
C HIS A 133 -7.61 -2.98 12.45
N LEU A 134 -6.46 -2.93 13.13
CA LEU A 134 -5.26 -3.68 12.77
C LEU A 134 -5.01 -4.77 13.83
N PRO A 135 -4.49 -5.95 13.46
CA PRO A 135 -4.07 -6.36 12.10
C PRO A 135 -5.26 -6.52 11.13
N LEU A 136 -4.99 -6.38 9.84
CA LEU A 136 -6.02 -6.44 8.81
C LEU A 136 -6.39 -7.89 8.52
N LYS A 137 -7.65 -8.27 8.76
CA LYS A 137 -8.17 -9.59 8.42
C LYS A 137 -8.53 -9.64 6.94
N ILE A 138 -7.91 -10.54 6.18
CA ILE A 138 -8.07 -10.66 4.72
C ILE A 138 -8.00 -12.14 4.29
N GLY A 139 -8.80 -12.54 3.31
CA GLY A 139 -8.73 -13.89 2.72
C GLY A 139 -7.49 -14.11 1.85
N LYS A 140 -7.11 -15.38 1.59
CA LYS A 140 -5.91 -15.72 0.79
C LYS A 140 -5.95 -15.15 -0.64
N GLU A 141 -7.13 -15.10 -1.24
CA GLU A 141 -7.36 -14.62 -2.61
C GLU A 141 -8.03 -13.24 -2.63
N GLU A 142 -8.25 -12.65 -1.45
CA GLU A 142 -8.88 -11.34 -1.34
C GLU A 142 -7.84 -10.24 -1.59
N THR A 143 -8.31 -9.17 -2.23
CA THR A 143 -7.51 -7.98 -2.51
C THR A 143 -8.29 -6.75 -2.10
N VAL A 144 -7.68 -5.90 -1.27
CA VAL A 144 -8.31 -4.70 -0.72
C VAL A 144 -7.46 -3.47 -0.96
N TRP A 145 -8.11 -2.31 -1.08
CA TRP A 145 -7.41 -1.02 -1.09
C TRP A 145 -7.31 -0.48 0.34
N LEU A 146 -6.11 -0.08 0.73
CA LEU A 146 -5.88 0.71 1.94
C LEU A 146 -5.44 2.11 1.58
N TYR A 147 -5.96 3.09 2.31
CA TYR A 147 -5.54 4.49 2.21
C TYR A 147 -4.81 4.88 3.48
N TYR A 148 -3.72 5.62 3.31
CA TYR A 148 -3.03 6.32 4.39
C TYR A 148 -3.27 7.82 4.25
N PHE A 149 -4.11 8.34 5.14
CA PHE A 149 -4.48 9.74 5.25
C PHE A 149 -3.52 10.47 6.18
N VAL A 150 -3.13 11.69 5.80
CA VAL A 150 -2.32 12.58 6.62
C VAL A 150 -2.84 14.01 6.52
N GLU A 151 -2.98 14.66 7.66
CA GLU A 151 -3.21 16.10 7.78
C GLU A 151 -1.97 16.79 8.33
N LEU A 152 -1.53 17.84 7.65
CA LEU A 152 -0.28 18.54 7.86
C LEU A 152 -0.53 20.02 8.18
N THR A 153 0.40 20.61 8.92
CA THR A 153 0.46 22.06 9.14
C THR A 153 1.91 22.57 9.13
N GLY A 154 2.12 23.84 8.79
CA GLY A 154 3.44 24.47 8.76
C GLY A 154 4.34 23.95 7.64
N MET A 155 3.77 23.32 6.60
CA MET A 155 4.50 22.66 5.52
C MET A 155 4.29 23.33 4.14
N LYS A 156 3.60 24.48 4.07
CA LYS A 156 3.31 25.17 2.81
C LYS A 156 4.59 25.47 2.03
N GLY A 157 4.60 25.14 0.74
CA GLY A 157 5.74 25.29 -0.16
C GLY A 157 6.77 24.15 -0.09
N GLN A 158 6.63 23.19 0.84
CA GLN A 158 7.49 22.01 0.93
C GLN A 158 6.88 20.82 0.17
N ALA A 159 7.70 19.79 -0.06
CA ALA A 159 7.20 18.51 -0.55
C ALA A 159 7.38 17.40 0.49
N VAL A 160 6.43 16.47 0.48
CA VAL A 160 6.47 15.25 1.28
C VAL A 160 6.30 14.03 0.38
N TYR A 161 6.68 12.87 0.89
CA TYR A 161 6.54 11.60 0.18
C TYR A 161 5.79 10.61 1.07
N HIS A 162 4.69 10.08 0.54
CA HIS A 162 4.13 8.85 1.09
C HIS A 162 4.96 7.68 0.60
N GLU A 163 5.37 6.82 1.50
CA GLU A 163 6.14 5.61 1.19
C GLU A 163 5.47 4.39 1.82
N TRP A 164 5.18 3.40 0.98
CA TRP A 164 4.70 2.08 1.39
C TRP A 164 5.83 1.07 1.26
N TRP A 165 6.03 0.32 2.32
CA TRP A 165 7.07 -0.68 2.45
C TRP A 165 6.43 -2.02 2.80
N LEU A 166 6.94 -3.08 2.20
CA LEU A 166 6.57 -4.46 2.52
C LEU A 166 7.85 -5.24 2.75
N ASN A 167 8.00 -5.84 3.94
CA ASN A 167 9.16 -6.67 4.29
C ASN A 167 10.52 -5.95 4.06
N GLY A 168 10.56 -4.64 4.30
CA GLY A 168 11.77 -3.82 4.11
C GLY A 168 12.02 -3.33 2.68
N GLU A 169 11.18 -3.68 1.71
CA GLU A 169 11.26 -3.18 0.33
C GLU A 169 10.26 -2.03 0.10
N LEU A 170 10.71 -0.96 -0.55
CA LEU A 170 9.85 0.16 -0.94
C LEU A 170 8.99 -0.25 -2.15
N VAL A 171 7.70 -0.51 -1.91
CA VAL A 171 6.77 -0.94 -2.97
C VAL A 171 6.02 0.21 -3.63
N SER A 172 5.91 1.36 -2.97
CA SER A 172 5.28 2.54 -3.57
C SER A 172 5.80 3.83 -2.93
N ARG A 173 6.03 4.86 -3.76
CA ARG A 173 6.42 6.21 -3.33
C ARG A 173 5.64 7.26 -4.11
N LYS A 174 4.95 8.16 -3.41
CA LYS A 174 4.17 9.25 -3.99
C LYS A 174 4.64 10.60 -3.46
N LYS A 175 5.16 11.46 -4.34
CA LYS A 175 5.49 12.87 -4.03
C LYS A 175 4.21 13.70 -3.94
N VAL A 176 4.14 14.60 -2.97
CA VAL A 176 3.06 15.56 -2.77
C VAL A 176 3.68 16.93 -2.49
N ASN A 177 3.39 17.90 -3.34
CA ASN A 177 3.75 19.30 -3.09
C ASN A 177 2.65 19.95 -2.27
N ILE A 178 3.01 20.57 -1.15
CA ILE A 178 2.06 21.19 -0.23
C ILE A 178 1.81 22.63 -0.66
N SER A 179 0.59 22.94 -1.10
CA SER A 179 0.25 24.27 -1.60
C SER A 179 -0.43 25.16 -0.56
N ASP A 180 -0.94 24.60 0.53
CA ASP A 180 -1.65 25.36 1.57
C ASP A 180 -1.39 24.86 3.00
N ASP A 181 -1.96 25.56 4.00
CA ASP A 181 -1.83 25.23 5.42
C ASP A 181 -3.15 25.51 6.18
N PRO A 182 -3.82 24.50 6.78
CA PRO A 182 -3.44 23.09 6.80
C PRO A 182 -3.60 22.41 5.44
N TRP A 183 -2.94 21.26 5.27
CA TRP A 183 -3.03 20.46 4.05
C TRP A 183 -3.41 19.01 4.35
N ARG A 184 -4.32 18.45 3.55
CA ARG A 184 -4.70 17.05 3.63
C ARG A 184 -4.24 16.31 2.39
N THR A 185 -3.65 15.14 2.60
CA THR A 185 -3.17 14.29 1.52
C THR A 185 -3.38 12.82 1.88
N SER A 186 -3.49 12.00 0.85
CA SER A 186 -3.56 10.55 1.00
C SER A 186 -2.78 9.84 -0.11
N SER A 187 -2.40 8.62 0.20
CA SER A 187 -1.92 7.63 -0.76
C SER A 187 -2.69 6.34 -0.53
N LYS A 188 -2.76 5.50 -1.56
CA LYS A 188 -3.41 4.20 -1.47
C LYS A 188 -2.48 3.09 -1.93
N GLN A 189 -2.71 1.90 -1.40
CA GLN A 189 -2.00 0.71 -1.81
C GLN A 189 -2.96 -0.48 -1.89
N ILE A 190 -2.70 -1.36 -2.86
CA ILE A 190 -3.37 -2.65 -2.97
C ILE A 190 -2.71 -3.61 -2.00
N ILE A 191 -3.51 -4.26 -1.17
CA ILE A 191 -3.08 -5.24 -0.18
C ILE A 191 -3.68 -6.59 -0.54
N THR A 192 -2.83 -7.60 -0.63
CA THR A 192 -3.16 -9.01 -0.83
C THR A 192 -2.45 -9.81 0.26
N TYR A 193 -3.04 -10.94 0.68
CA TYR A 193 -2.42 -11.78 1.71
C TYR A 193 -1.07 -12.34 1.25
N THR A 194 -0.06 -12.21 2.11
CA THR A 194 1.26 -12.83 1.96
C THR A 194 1.72 -13.39 3.31
N THR A 195 2.49 -14.48 3.28
CA THR A 195 3.01 -15.10 4.52
C THR A 195 3.94 -14.16 5.28
N ASN A 196 4.77 -13.40 4.56
CA ASN A 196 5.57 -12.31 5.11
C ASN A 196 4.86 -11.00 4.78
N ASN A 197 4.34 -10.31 5.79
CA ASN A 197 3.45 -9.18 5.59
C ASN A 197 3.75 -7.98 6.52
N ASP A 198 5.04 -7.73 6.77
CA ASP A 198 5.50 -6.59 7.56
C ASP A 198 5.29 -5.29 6.76
N TRP A 199 4.08 -4.76 6.82
CA TRP A 199 3.72 -3.52 6.14
C TRP A 199 4.10 -2.31 6.98
N ILE A 200 4.73 -1.33 6.33
CA ILE A 200 4.97 -0.01 6.91
C ILE A 200 4.52 1.03 5.92
N VAL A 201 3.71 1.98 6.37
CA VAL A 201 3.41 3.20 5.63
C VAL A 201 3.95 4.39 6.40
N ARG A 202 4.70 5.26 5.72
CA ARG A 202 5.30 6.42 6.34
C ARG A 202 5.19 7.66 5.47
N LEU A 203 5.28 8.81 6.14
CA LEU A 203 5.44 10.10 5.50
C LEU A 203 6.85 10.62 5.78
N VAL A 204 7.57 11.01 4.73
CA VAL A 204 8.92 11.59 4.83
C VAL A 204 8.99 12.95 4.12
N ASP A 205 9.90 13.81 4.57
CA ASP A 205 10.22 15.07 3.89
C ASP A 205 11.23 14.89 2.72
N GLU A 206 11.64 15.98 2.07
CA GLU A 206 12.63 15.94 0.99
C GLU A 206 14.02 15.47 1.43
N SER A 207 14.37 15.66 2.71
CA SER A 207 15.61 15.17 3.32
C SER A 207 15.52 13.71 3.78
N ARG A 208 14.39 13.04 3.53
CA ARG A 208 14.06 11.68 4.02
C ARG A 208 13.93 11.59 5.54
N ASN A 209 13.72 12.70 6.24
CA ASN A 209 13.34 12.66 7.65
C ASN A 209 11.92 12.12 7.77
N LYS A 210 11.72 11.19 8.69
CA LYS A 210 10.43 10.59 8.95
C LYS A 210 9.54 11.55 9.75
N LEU A 211 8.39 11.90 9.19
CA LEU A 211 7.37 12.77 9.79
C LEU A 211 6.25 11.97 10.46
N SER A 212 5.92 10.80 9.92
CA SER A 212 4.98 9.87 10.54
C SER A 212 5.18 8.45 10.01
N GLU A 213 4.75 7.45 10.77
CA GLU A 213 4.84 6.03 10.41
C GLU A 213 3.70 5.25 11.07
N LYS A 214 3.17 4.27 10.35
CA LYS A 214 2.30 3.22 10.87
C LYS A 214 2.78 1.89 10.32
N SER A 215 2.90 0.90 11.20
CA SER A 215 3.15 -0.49 10.84
C SER A 215 1.90 -1.33 11.06
N PHE A 216 1.70 -2.35 10.23
CA PHE A 216 0.63 -3.31 10.39
C PHE A 216 0.97 -4.64 9.74
N ASN A 217 0.26 -5.68 10.16
CA ASN A 217 0.37 -7.03 9.61
C ASN A 217 -1.01 -7.48 9.11
N LEU A 218 -1.00 -8.58 8.36
CA LEU A 218 -2.20 -9.21 7.84
C LEU A 218 -2.47 -10.51 8.60
N GLU A 219 -3.73 -10.73 8.93
CA GLU A 219 -4.22 -11.99 9.49
C GLU A 219 -5.17 -12.65 8.51
N LEU A 220 -5.12 -13.98 8.43
CA LEU A 220 -6.11 -14.71 7.66
C LEU A 220 -7.46 -14.65 8.37
N LYS A 221 -8.53 -14.39 7.61
CA LYS A 221 -9.90 -14.39 8.13
C LYS A 221 -10.40 -15.79 8.49
#